data_AF-A0A2V8LAD8-F1
#
_entry.id   AF-A0A2V8LAD8-F1
#
_cell.length_a   1.000
_cell.length_b   1.000
_cell.length_c   1.000
_cell.angle_alpha   90.00
_cell.angle_beta   90.00
_cell.angle_gamma   90.00
#
_symmetry.space_group_name_H-M   'P 1'
#
loop_
_entity.id
_entity.type
_entity.pdbx_description
1 polymer ?
#
loop_
_entity_poly.entity_id
_entity_poly.type
_entity_poly.pdbx_seq_one_letter_code
_entity_poly.pdbx_strand_id
1 'polypeptide(L)'
;MTLRTRFIAFTLIFCFSCGGGYADVIYLTDGSVLLVKKAWEEAEEVKYTNNEQIGTLPKSRVLRIQQEKETPAPPPAQRWGIGVAQGGPAGQSFSPSAPNATAGGSAVSKEALARLRENLNADPSDTRAKGELVYALNSVAALELAQGDLKSAQRDLEEALRLDKSNPMISSNLAVILLRLGNYRAAEELLLTSLESDKKNQWTYYLLGEAYYQQEKLAQAINQWMAGLELGPSRQISDRLEKARREAGTHNELAVLQSPHFILRYNDKASDRRLGQEILDTLEDLYNHLSRDLTSLAPATVAVILYPDQTYFDITQAPSWTGAVFDGKIRVPTRGLTGVTDRLRAILAHELAHSFIASLPGRGSPIWFQEGVAQLQEGKSAANARKLLAQLQRENHLTPLKNLRDSFMGLSPDLAGIAYAESLSAVEYLASQFGRPAIRNLLDLMGQNYNFENAFRTALQRSVSEFESAWQQDLTQ
;
A
#
# COMPACT_ATOMS: atom_id res chain seq x y z
N MET A 1 9.09 -59.75 -22.69
CA MET A 1 7.90 -58.86 -22.73
C MET A 1 8.41 -57.44 -22.54
N THR A 2 8.84 -56.83 -23.66
CA THR A 2 8.24 -55.64 -24.32
C THR A 2 8.53 -54.34 -23.56
N LEU A 3 9.66 -53.67 -23.88
CA LEU A 3 9.86 -52.63 -24.91
C LEU A 3 9.41 -51.23 -24.43
N ARG A 4 10.38 -50.34 -24.19
CA ARG A 4 10.80 -49.19 -25.03
C ARG A 4 9.99 -47.91 -24.77
N THR A 5 10.57 -46.85 -24.22
CA THR A 5 11.41 -45.80 -24.87
C THR A 5 10.58 -44.67 -25.51
N ARG A 6 10.67 -43.48 -24.87
CA ARG A 6 10.71 -42.09 -25.39
C ARG A 6 9.52 -41.48 -26.16
N PHE A 7 9.21 -40.25 -25.69
CA PHE A 7 8.82 -39.01 -26.39
C PHE A 7 7.79 -39.07 -27.52
N ILE A 8 6.73 -38.26 -27.38
CA ILE A 8 6.25 -37.26 -28.36
C ILE A 8 5.24 -36.33 -27.65
N ALA A 9 5.36 -35.04 -27.94
CA ALA A 9 4.51 -33.96 -27.48
C ALA A 9 3.06 -34.09 -27.98
N PHE A 10 2.11 -33.62 -27.18
CA PHE A 10 0.86 -33.07 -27.70
C PHE A 10 0.60 -31.72 -27.04
N THR A 11 0.78 -30.69 -27.84
CA THR A 11 0.22 -29.36 -27.62
C THR A 11 -1.31 -29.49 -27.59
N LEU A 12 -1.94 -29.06 -26.50
CA LEU A 12 -3.34 -28.64 -26.53
C LEU A 12 -3.42 -27.29 -25.82
N ILE A 13 -3.36 -26.27 -26.66
CA ILE A 13 -3.80 -24.92 -26.39
C ILE A 13 -5.27 -25.01 -25.98
N PHE A 14 -5.58 -24.79 -24.70
CA PHE A 14 -6.89 -24.27 -24.33
C PHE A 14 -6.74 -22.85 -23.85
N CYS A 15 -6.95 -21.98 -24.83
CA CYS A 15 -7.09 -20.56 -24.67
C CYS A 15 -8.50 -20.31 -24.12
N PHE A 16 -8.77 -20.56 -22.84
CA PHE A 16 -10.03 -20.13 -22.23
C PHE A 16 -9.90 -18.69 -21.73
N SER A 17 -10.54 -17.83 -22.50
CA SER A 17 -11.09 -16.58 -22.04
C SER A 17 -12.12 -16.95 -20.98
N CYS A 18 -11.83 -16.73 -19.70
CA CYS A 18 -12.90 -16.56 -18.74
C CYS A 18 -13.58 -15.24 -19.08
N GLY A 19 -14.55 -15.32 -20.00
CA GLY A 19 -15.61 -14.35 -20.06
C GLY A 19 -16.27 -14.30 -18.68
N GLY A 20 -16.60 -13.09 -18.24
CA GLY A 20 -17.44 -12.90 -17.05
C GLY A 20 -18.73 -13.69 -17.23
N GLY A 21 -18.79 -14.86 -16.60
CA GLY A 21 -20.00 -15.62 -16.46
C GLY A 21 -20.65 -15.17 -15.17
N TYR A 22 -21.70 -14.36 -15.29
CA TYR A 22 -22.60 -14.04 -14.20
C TYR A 22 -23.16 -15.32 -13.58
N ALA A 23 -23.34 -15.33 -12.25
CA ALA A 23 -23.74 -16.50 -11.48
C ALA A 23 -25.07 -16.23 -10.76
N ASP A 24 -26.04 -17.12 -10.94
CA ASP A 24 -27.24 -17.17 -10.11
C ASP A 24 -26.85 -17.50 -8.66
N VAL A 25 -27.64 -17.00 -7.71
CA VAL A 25 -27.39 -17.20 -6.28
C VAL A 25 -28.55 -17.97 -5.65
N ILE A 26 -28.24 -19.12 -5.04
CA ILE A 26 -29.20 -19.92 -4.27
C ILE A 26 -28.96 -19.68 -2.79
N TYR A 27 -29.97 -19.15 -2.11
CA TYR A 27 -29.96 -18.93 -0.66
C TYR A 27 -30.56 -20.15 0.02
N LEU A 28 -29.90 -20.71 1.03
CA LEU A 28 -30.38 -21.89 1.77
C LEU A 28 -31.00 -21.51 3.12
N THR A 29 -31.88 -22.39 3.63
CA THR A 29 -32.61 -22.17 4.89
C THR A 29 -31.74 -22.27 6.15
N ASP A 30 -30.56 -22.89 6.05
CA ASP A 30 -29.54 -22.94 7.09
C ASP A 30 -28.61 -21.71 7.09
N GLY A 31 -28.89 -20.73 6.24
CA GLY A 31 -28.12 -19.49 6.10
C GLY A 31 -26.93 -19.58 5.16
N SER A 32 -26.62 -20.76 4.60
CA SER A 32 -25.58 -20.90 3.59
C SER A 32 -26.04 -20.42 2.21
N VAL A 33 -25.08 -20.06 1.33
CA VAL A 33 -25.36 -19.54 -0.01
C VAL A 33 -24.50 -20.27 -1.03
N LEU A 34 -25.11 -20.65 -2.14
CA LEU A 34 -24.47 -21.32 -3.27
C LEU A 34 -24.46 -20.40 -4.49
N LEU A 35 -23.26 -20.07 -4.98
CA LEU A 35 -23.09 -19.41 -6.27
C LEU A 35 -23.00 -20.47 -7.37
N VAL A 36 -23.83 -20.31 -8.38
CA VAL A 36 -24.00 -21.31 -9.44
C VAL A 36 -24.12 -20.59 -10.77
N LYS A 37 -23.63 -21.18 -11.85
CA LYS A 37 -23.67 -20.55 -13.18
C LYS A 37 -25.12 -20.32 -13.64
N LYS A 38 -26.03 -21.21 -13.25
CA LYS A 38 -27.47 -21.09 -13.51
C LYS A 38 -28.25 -21.95 -12.53
N ALA A 39 -29.39 -21.47 -12.06
CA ALA A 39 -30.32 -22.17 -11.18
C ALA A 39 -31.75 -22.13 -11.73
N TRP A 40 -32.46 -23.25 -11.63
CA TRP A 40 -33.88 -23.33 -11.97
C TRP A 40 -34.60 -24.28 -11.03
N GLU A 41 -35.89 -24.04 -10.88
CA GLU A 41 -36.75 -24.92 -10.09
C GLU A 41 -37.33 -26.02 -10.99
N GLU A 42 -37.33 -27.25 -10.50
CA GLU A 42 -37.89 -28.40 -11.19
C GLU A 42 -38.59 -29.31 -10.16
N ALA A 43 -39.92 -29.35 -10.21
CA ALA A 43 -40.77 -30.05 -9.23
C ALA A 43 -40.46 -29.63 -7.77
N GLU A 44 -40.08 -30.58 -6.91
CA GLU A 44 -39.75 -30.39 -5.48
C GLU A 44 -38.26 -30.09 -5.24
N GLU A 45 -37.49 -29.88 -6.31
CA GLU A 45 -36.05 -29.65 -6.25
C GLU A 45 -35.66 -28.35 -6.96
N VAL A 46 -34.50 -27.83 -6.54
CA VAL A 46 -33.79 -26.75 -7.23
C VAL A 46 -32.55 -27.36 -7.85
N LYS A 47 -32.45 -27.28 -9.17
CA LYS A 47 -31.28 -27.73 -9.92
C LYS A 47 -30.40 -26.54 -10.26
N TYR A 48 -29.11 -26.79 -10.33
CA TYR A 48 -28.14 -25.77 -10.64
C TYR A 48 -26.92 -26.31 -11.37
N THR A 49 -26.20 -25.43 -12.06
CA THR A 49 -24.98 -25.81 -12.80
C THR A 49 -23.76 -25.13 -12.21
N ASN A 50 -22.67 -25.88 -12.01
CA ASN A 50 -21.36 -25.33 -11.69
C ASN A 50 -20.29 -26.09 -12.47
N ASN A 51 -19.44 -25.40 -13.22
CA ASN A 51 -18.36 -26.01 -14.03
C ASN A 51 -18.81 -27.26 -14.84
N GLU A 52 -19.96 -27.15 -15.52
CA GLU A 52 -20.57 -28.19 -16.39
C GLU A 52 -21.22 -29.40 -15.68
N GLN A 53 -21.26 -29.44 -14.36
CA GLN A 53 -22.01 -30.46 -13.60
C GLN A 53 -23.34 -29.90 -13.08
N ILE A 54 -24.39 -30.74 -13.10
CA ILE A 54 -25.71 -30.41 -12.54
C ILE A 54 -25.77 -30.91 -11.09
N GLY A 55 -25.92 -29.97 -10.15
CA GLY A 55 -26.23 -30.24 -8.75
C GLY A 55 -27.72 -30.07 -8.47
N THR A 56 -28.20 -30.73 -7.41
CA THR A 56 -29.61 -30.74 -7.03
C THR A 56 -29.76 -30.50 -5.53
N LEU A 57 -30.74 -29.69 -5.14
CA LEU A 57 -31.11 -29.43 -3.75
C LEU A 57 -32.62 -29.59 -3.56
N PRO A 58 -33.09 -30.16 -2.44
CA PRO A 58 -34.51 -30.14 -2.12
C PRO A 58 -34.98 -28.71 -1.86
N LYS A 59 -36.18 -28.34 -2.33
CA LYS A 59 -36.75 -26.99 -2.14
C LYS A 59 -36.89 -26.58 -0.68
N SER A 60 -37.11 -27.54 0.22
CA SER A 60 -37.14 -27.29 1.68
C SER A 60 -35.83 -26.72 2.23
N ARG A 61 -34.72 -26.91 1.53
CA ARG A 61 -33.42 -26.30 1.86
C ARG A 61 -33.17 -24.98 1.16
N VAL A 62 -34.01 -24.56 0.22
CA VAL A 62 -33.80 -23.34 -0.58
C VAL A 62 -34.77 -22.25 -0.14
N LEU A 63 -34.21 -21.16 0.37
CA LEU A 63 -34.94 -19.97 0.80
C LEU A 63 -35.37 -19.09 -0.38
N ARG A 64 -34.49 -18.87 -1.37
CA ARG A 64 -34.80 -18.17 -2.62
C ARG A 64 -33.69 -18.35 -3.67
N ILE A 65 -34.01 -18.11 -4.94
CA ILE A 65 -33.06 -18.04 -6.05
C ILE A 65 -33.05 -16.59 -6.58
N GLN A 66 -31.87 -16.02 -6.79
CA GLN A 66 -31.70 -14.71 -7.43
C GLN A 66 -31.03 -14.89 -8.78
N GLN A 67 -31.76 -14.57 -9.86
CA GLN A 67 -31.28 -14.59 -11.24
C GLN A 67 -30.84 -13.19 -11.67
N GLU A 68 -29.69 -13.06 -12.33
CA GLU A 68 -29.22 -11.78 -12.88
C GLU A 68 -29.74 -11.55 -14.31
N LYS A 69 -30.21 -10.33 -14.63
CA LYS A 69 -30.71 -9.96 -15.98
C LYS A 69 -29.58 -9.40 -16.85
N GLU A 70 -29.54 -9.81 -18.12
CA GLU A 70 -28.54 -9.38 -19.12
C GLU A 70 -28.63 -7.88 -19.49
N THR A 71 -27.48 -7.21 -19.61
CA THR A 71 -27.31 -5.95 -20.37
C THR A 71 -26.48 -6.19 -21.63
N PRO A 72 -26.65 -5.44 -22.74
CA PRO A 72 -26.08 -5.79 -24.04
C PRO A 72 -24.54 -5.67 -24.07
N ALA A 73 -23.88 -6.60 -24.76
CA ALA A 73 -22.43 -6.77 -24.77
C ALA A 73 -21.69 -5.72 -25.64
N PRO A 74 -20.47 -5.30 -25.25
CA PRO A 74 -19.55 -4.53 -26.09
C PRO A 74 -18.74 -5.43 -27.05
N PRO A 75 -18.16 -4.88 -28.15
CA PRO A 75 -17.51 -5.65 -29.21
C PRO A 75 -16.13 -6.23 -28.80
N PRO A 76 -15.66 -7.30 -29.46
CA PRO A 76 -14.54 -8.13 -28.96
C PRO A 76 -13.15 -7.58 -29.28
N ALA A 77 -12.22 -7.71 -28.33
CA ALA A 77 -10.80 -7.37 -28.48
C ALA A 77 -9.91 -8.61 -28.71
N GLN A 78 -8.89 -8.40 -29.54
CA GLN A 78 -7.96 -9.37 -30.13
C GLN A 78 -6.81 -9.75 -29.17
N ARG A 79 -6.49 -11.04 -29.07
CA ARG A 79 -5.45 -11.60 -28.17
C ARG A 79 -4.03 -11.41 -28.69
N TRP A 80 -3.10 -11.06 -27.79
CA TRP A 80 -1.66 -11.30 -27.93
C TRP A 80 -1.09 -11.79 -26.59
N GLY A 81 -0.21 -12.81 -26.65
CA GLY A 81 0.46 -13.42 -25.49
C GLY A 81 1.96 -13.10 -25.42
N ILE A 82 2.67 -13.91 -24.61
CA ILE A 82 4.12 -13.93 -24.25
C ILE A 82 4.37 -13.17 -22.93
N GLY A 83 5.15 -13.61 -21.93
CA GLY A 83 6.04 -14.76 -21.69
C GLY A 83 6.77 -14.53 -20.36
N VAL A 84 7.06 -15.58 -19.60
CA VAL A 84 7.59 -15.54 -18.22
C VAL A 84 9.10 -15.25 -18.20
N ALA A 85 9.57 -14.40 -17.28
CA ALA A 85 10.98 -14.31 -16.87
C ALA A 85 11.08 -14.13 -15.34
N GLN A 86 12.00 -14.88 -14.72
CA GLN A 86 12.29 -14.93 -13.28
C GLN A 86 13.45 -14.00 -12.89
N GLY A 87 13.38 -13.43 -11.68
CA GLY A 87 14.54 -13.19 -10.78
C GLY A 87 15.06 -11.75 -10.61
N GLY A 88 15.03 -11.20 -9.37
CA GLY A 88 15.81 -10.02 -8.93
C GLY A 88 15.07 -9.11 -7.90
N PRO A 89 15.73 -8.46 -6.91
CA PRO A 89 15.17 -8.31 -5.56
C PRO A 89 14.45 -6.98 -5.21
N ALA A 90 13.42 -7.16 -4.37
CA ALA A 90 12.99 -6.36 -3.20
C ALA A 90 13.10 -4.81 -3.23
N GLY A 91 12.11 -4.17 -3.85
CA GLY A 91 11.55 -2.91 -3.35
C GLY A 91 10.12 -3.18 -2.87
N GLN A 92 9.96 -3.74 -1.67
CA GLN A 92 8.63 -4.08 -1.15
C GLN A 92 8.11 -2.96 -0.26
N SER A 93 7.12 -2.22 -0.79
CA SER A 93 6.13 -1.52 0.03
C SER A 93 5.35 -2.57 0.83
N PHE A 94 5.87 -2.89 2.02
CA PHE A 94 5.27 -3.89 2.89
C PHE A 94 3.98 -3.35 3.51
N SER A 95 2.86 -3.84 2.98
CA SER A 95 1.57 -3.83 3.64
C SER A 95 1.52 -4.98 4.66
N PRO A 96 1.25 -4.75 5.96
CA PRO A 96 0.93 -5.84 6.86
C PRO A 96 -0.39 -6.46 6.37
N SER A 97 -0.29 -7.65 5.79
CA SER A 97 -1.42 -8.53 5.51
C SER A 97 -1.75 -9.23 6.82
N ALA A 98 -2.96 -9.02 7.35
CA ALA A 98 -3.44 -9.79 8.49
C ALA A 98 -3.42 -11.29 8.14
N PRO A 99 -2.98 -12.18 9.04
CA PRO A 99 -3.04 -13.61 8.80
C PRO A 99 -4.50 -14.06 8.84
N ASN A 100 -4.91 -14.81 7.81
CA ASN A 100 -6.23 -15.44 7.61
C ASN A 100 -7.42 -14.50 7.39
N ALA A 101 -7.41 -13.78 6.27
CA ALA A 101 -8.66 -13.60 5.52
C ALA A 101 -8.99 -14.94 4.84
N THR A 102 -9.89 -15.73 5.42
CA THR A 102 -10.52 -16.83 4.70
C THR A 102 -11.20 -16.25 3.46
N ALA A 103 -10.58 -16.47 2.31
CA ALA A 103 -11.13 -16.17 1.00
C ALA A 103 -12.39 -17.02 0.81
N GLY A 104 -13.55 -16.43 1.11
CA GLY A 104 -14.85 -17.07 1.06
C GLY A 104 -16.01 -16.26 1.65
N GLY A 105 -15.77 -15.04 2.15
CA GLY A 105 -16.82 -14.16 2.64
C GLY A 105 -17.54 -13.47 1.48
N SER A 106 -18.85 -13.69 1.37
CA SER A 106 -19.73 -12.80 0.62
C SER A 106 -19.48 -11.36 1.08
N ALA A 107 -19.53 -10.40 0.16
CA ALA A 107 -19.58 -9.00 0.54
C ALA A 107 -20.83 -8.80 1.42
N VAL A 108 -20.65 -8.65 2.73
CA VAL A 108 -21.75 -8.31 3.63
C VAL A 108 -22.27 -6.96 3.17
N SER A 109 -23.51 -6.92 2.69
CA SER A 109 -24.09 -5.69 2.18
C SER A 109 -24.36 -4.72 3.34
N LYS A 110 -24.41 -3.42 3.05
CA LYS A 110 -24.75 -2.40 4.07
C LYS A 110 -26.12 -2.68 4.70
N GLU A 111 -27.05 -3.22 3.93
CA GLU A 111 -28.37 -3.64 4.40
C GLU A 111 -28.29 -4.84 5.35
N ALA A 112 -27.38 -5.78 5.14
CA ALA A 112 -27.17 -6.90 6.05
C ALA A 112 -26.60 -6.44 7.40
N LEU A 113 -25.62 -5.53 7.40
CA LEU A 113 -25.12 -4.90 8.62
C LEU A 113 -26.22 -4.12 9.36
N ALA A 114 -27.07 -3.37 8.64
CA ALA A 114 -28.18 -2.64 9.24
C ALA A 114 -29.15 -3.58 9.96
N ARG A 115 -29.51 -4.71 9.34
CA ARG A 115 -30.37 -5.73 9.97
C ARG A 115 -29.74 -6.35 11.20
N LEU A 116 -28.45 -6.65 11.18
CA LEU A 116 -27.74 -7.19 12.34
C LEU A 116 -27.72 -6.18 13.51
N ARG A 117 -27.54 -4.89 13.22
CA ARG A 117 -27.65 -3.82 14.22
C ARG A 117 -29.08 -3.69 14.77
N GLU A 118 -30.10 -3.75 13.91
CA GLU A 118 -31.51 -3.73 14.34
C GLU A 118 -31.86 -4.92 15.24
N ASN A 119 -31.41 -6.12 14.89
CA ASN A 119 -31.62 -7.32 15.69
C ASN A 119 -31.00 -7.18 17.09
N LEU A 120 -29.75 -6.71 17.17
CA LEU A 120 -29.09 -6.49 18.46
C LEU A 120 -29.72 -5.32 19.25
N ASN A 121 -30.25 -4.31 18.58
CA ASN A 121 -30.99 -3.23 19.26
C ASN A 121 -32.32 -3.73 19.84
N ALA A 122 -32.97 -4.69 19.19
CA ALA A 122 -34.22 -5.30 19.66
C ALA A 122 -34.00 -6.18 20.90
N ASP A 123 -32.87 -6.89 20.97
CA ASP A 123 -32.42 -7.62 22.17
C ASP A 123 -30.91 -7.42 22.41
N PRO A 124 -30.52 -6.40 23.21
CA PRO A 124 -29.11 -6.14 23.52
C PRO A 124 -28.40 -7.24 24.32
N SER A 125 -29.15 -8.19 24.89
CA SER A 125 -28.61 -9.31 25.65
C SER A 125 -28.29 -10.54 24.80
N ASP A 126 -28.72 -10.56 23.54
CA ASP A 126 -28.49 -11.66 22.61
C ASP A 126 -27.00 -11.79 22.24
N THR A 127 -26.35 -12.76 22.87
CA THR A 127 -24.92 -13.05 22.65
C THR A 127 -24.63 -13.59 21.26
N ARG A 128 -25.60 -14.24 20.61
CA ARG A 128 -25.47 -14.74 19.24
C ARG A 128 -25.56 -13.59 18.25
N ALA A 129 -26.59 -12.76 18.34
CA ALA A 129 -26.72 -11.58 17.48
C ALA A 129 -25.51 -10.65 17.60
N LYS A 130 -25.00 -10.48 18.83
CA LYS A 130 -23.75 -9.77 19.11
C LYS A 130 -22.54 -10.39 18.39
N GLY A 131 -22.37 -11.71 18.47
CA GLY A 131 -21.29 -12.43 17.79
C GLY A 131 -21.38 -12.34 16.26
N GLU A 132 -22.58 -12.46 15.71
CA GLU A 132 -22.84 -12.33 14.27
C GLU A 132 -22.51 -10.92 13.77
N LEU A 133 -22.89 -9.88 14.51
CA LEU A 133 -22.56 -8.50 14.17
C LEU A 133 -21.04 -8.24 14.26
N VAL A 134 -20.35 -8.72 15.30
CA VAL A 134 -18.88 -8.60 15.43
C VAL A 134 -18.17 -9.27 14.24
N TYR A 135 -18.60 -10.47 13.85
CA TYR A 135 -18.03 -11.18 12.70
C TYR A 135 -18.26 -10.41 11.40
N ALA A 136 -19.49 -9.90 11.19
CA ALA A 136 -19.84 -9.15 9.99
C ALA A 136 -19.04 -7.84 9.87
N LEU A 137 -18.94 -7.07 10.95
CA LEU A 137 -18.14 -5.84 11.01
C LEU A 137 -16.66 -6.11 10.71
N ASN A 138 -16.09 -7.19 11.26
CA ASN A 138 -14.71 -7.57 10.97
C ASN A 138 -14.49 -7.90 9.48
N SER A 139 -15.43 -8.64 8.87
CA SER A 139 -15.38 -9.00 7.46
C SER A 139 -15.51 -7.78 6.54
N VAL A 140 -16.41 -6.84 6.86
CA VAL A 140 -16.54 -5.58 6.11
C VAL A 140 -15.30 -4.73 6.26
N ALA A 141 -14.79 -4.54 7.47
CA ALA A 141 -13.57 -3.79 7.70
C ALA A 141 -12.36 -4.38 6.96
N ALA A 142 -12.29 -5.71 6.80
CA ALA A 142 -11.25 -6.35 5.97
C ALA A 142 -11.39 -6.01 4.48
N LEU A 143 -12.61 -5.93 3.96
CA LEU A 143 -12.88 -5.49 2.58
C LEU A 143 -12.58 -4.01 2.39
N GLU A 144 -12.96 -3.17 3.36
CA GLU A 144 -12.67 -1.74 3.36
C GLU A 144 -11.17 -1.48 3.44
N LEU A 145 -10.44 -2.21 4.29
CA LEU A 145 -8.98 -2.21 4.33
C LEU A 145 -8.37 -2.62 2.98
N ALA A 146 -8.86 -3.71 2.38
CA ALA A 146 -8.40 -4.12 1.07
C ALA A 146 -8.68 -3.04 0.02
N GLN A 147 -9.79 -2.32 0.14
CA GLN A 147 -10.13 -1.16 -0.70
C GLN A 147 -9.31 0.09 -0.36
N GLY A 148 -8.67 0.14 0.81
CA GLY A 148 -7.91 1.28 1.35
C GLY A 148 -8.76 2.30 2.11
N ASP A 149 -10.05 2.01 2.36
CA ASP A 149 -10.93 2.86 3.18
C ASP A 149 -10.66 2.62 4.66
N LEU A 150 -9.50 3.11 5.10
CA LEU A 150 -9.01 2.95 6.47
C LEU A 150 -9.96 3.60 7.49
N LYS A 151 -10.66 4.68 7.12
CA LYS A 151 -11.57 5.40 8.03
C LYS A 151 -12.84 4.61 8.27
N SER A 152 -13.46 4.02 7.24
CA SER A 152 -14.61 3.15 7.44
C SER A 152 -14.21 1.88 8.18
N ALA A 153 -13.07 1.27 7.82
CA ALA A 153 -12.57 0.07 8.49
C ALA A 153 -12.31 0.32 9.99
N GLN A 154 -11.75 1.49 10.33
CA GLN A 154 -11.57 1.90 11.72
C GLN A 154 -12.91 1.97 12.46
N ARG A 155 -13.91 2.65 11.90
CA ARG A 155 -15.23 2.82 12.56
C ARG A 155 -15.91 1.48 12.82
N ASP A 156 -15.90 0.59 11.84
CA ASP A 156 -16.55 -0.73 11.96
C ASP A 156 -15.82 -1.62 12.96
N LEU A 157 -14.48 -1.59 13.02
CA LEU A 157 -13.71 -2.33 14.02
C LEU A 157 -13.81 -1.73 15.43
N GLU A 158 -13.91 -0.41 15.56
CA GLU A 158 -14.20 0.24 16.85
C GLU A 158 -15.59 -0.17 17.37
N GLU A 159 -16.58 -0.32 16.50
CA GLU A 159 -17.89 -0.88 16.86
C GLU A 159 -17.77 -2.34 17.29
N ALA A 160 -17.08 -3.17 16.51
CA ALA A 160 -16.85 -4.57 16.85
C ALA A 160 -16.14 -4.72 18.21
N LEU A 161 -15.16 -3.86 18.52
CA LEU A 161 -14.44 -3.86 19.78
C LEU A 161 -15.30 -3.38 20.96
N ARG A 162 -16.20 -2.41 20.76
CA ARG A 162 -17.17 -2.01 21.79
C ARG A 162 -18.09 -3.16 22.18
N LEU A 163 -18.48 -3.98 21.20
CA LEU A 163 -19.27 -5.18 21.42
C LEU A 163 -18.43 -6.23 22.16
N ASP A 164 -17.29 -6.63 21.62
CA ASP A 164 -16.42 -7.65 22.22
C ASP A 164 -15.02 -7.10 22.55
N LYS A 165 -14.92 -6.50 23.75
CA LYS A 165 -13.72 -5.79 24.22
C LYS A 165 -12.49 -6.68 24.38
N SER A 166 -12.67 -7.98 24.57
CA SER A 166 -11.59 -8.94 24.80
C SER A 166 -11.17 -9.70 23.55
N ASN A 167 -11.71 -9.34 22.37
CA ASN A 167 -11.43 -10.08 21.15
C ASN A 167 -10.03 -9.73 20.60
N PRO A 168 -9.06 -10.67 20.62
CA PRO A 168 -7.70 -10.39 20.17
C PRO A 168 -7.62 -10.20 18.64
N MET A 169 -8.53 -10.80 17.88
CA MET A 169 -8.59 -10.65 16.43
C MET A 169 -9.05 -9.24 16.04
N ILE A 170 -10.12 -8.73 16.66
CA ILE A 170 -10.60 -7.35 16.42
C ILE A 170 -9.55 -6.33 16.84
N SER A 171 -8.93 -6.54 18.00
CA SER A 171 -7.85 -5.67 18.50
C SER A 171 -6.66 -5.64 17.53
N SER A 172 -6.25 -6.81 17.01
CA SER A 172 -5.16 -6.90 16.03
C SER A 172 -5.51 -6.21 14.71
N ASN A 173 -6.71 -6.42 14.19
CA ASN A 173 -7.15 -5.81 12.94
C ASN A 173 -7.27 -4.28 13.08
N LEU A 174 -7.84 -3.79 14.18
CA LEU A 174 -7.93 -2.36 14.44
C LEU A 174 -6.53 -1.75 14.62
N ALA A 175 -5.61 -2.44 15.29
CA ALA A 175 -4.22 -2.00 15.41
C ALA A 175 -3.53 -1.88 14.04
N VAL A 176 -3.78 -2.79 13.09
CA VAL A 176 -3.29 -2.66 11.70
C VAL A 176 -3.82 -1.38 11.05
N ILE A 177 -5.12 -1.08 11.22
CA ILE A 177 -5.72 0.15 10.68
C ILE A 177 -5.08 1.40 11.32
N LEU A 178 -4.92 1.40 12.65
CA LEU A 178 -4.31 2.52 13.39
C LEU A 178 -2.86 2.74 12.96
N LEU A 179 -2.08 1.67 12.76
CA LEU A 179 -0.71 1.76 12.24
C LEU A 179 -0.67 2.40 10.84
N ARG A 180 -1.60 2.02 9.94
CA ARG A 180 -1.68 2.62 8.60
C ARG A 180 -2.15 4.07 8.61
N LEU A 181 -2.97 4.45 9.58
CA LEU A 181 -3.42 5.83 9.78
C LEU A 181 -2.39 6.72 10.50
N GLY A 182 -1.25 6.17 10.93
CA GLY A 182 -0.25 6.91 11.70
C GLY A 182 -0.58 7.07 13.20
N ASN A 183 -1.66 6.45 13.68
CA ASN A 183 -2.12 6.52 15.06
C ASN A 183 -1.36 5.52 15.96
N TYR A 184 -0.03 5.60 15.97
CA TYR A 184 0.84 4.60 16.59
C TYR A 184 0.64 4.43 18.09
N ARG A 185 0.37 5.52 18.82
CA ARG A 185 0.10 5.47 20.26
C ARG A 185 -1.19 4.74 20.59
N ALA A 186 -2.26 4.98 19.81
CA ALA A 186 -3.52 4.28 19.98
C ALA A 186 -3.36 2.78 19.66
N ALA A 187 -2.55 2.44 18.64
CA ALA A 187 -2.21 1.06 18.34
C ALA A 187 -1.44 0.39 19.50
N GLU A 188 -0.46 1.08 20.10
CA GLU A 188 0.28 0.61 21.28
C GLU A 188 -0.65 0.30 22.46
N GLU A 189 -1.51 1.23 22.86
CA GLU A 189 -2.45 1.07 23.98
C GLU A 189 -3.40 -0.13 23.75
N LEU A 190 -3.92 -0.27 22.53
CA LEU A 190 -4.78 -1.38 22.14
C LEU A 190 -4.05 -2.74 22.18
N LEU A 191 -2.84 -2.80 21.64
CA LEU A 191 -2.05 -4.04 21.56
C LEU A 191 -1.54 -4.48 22.92
N LEU A 192 -1.19 -3.56 23.81
CA LEU A 192 -0.84 -3.88 25.20
C LEU A 192 -2.01 -4.55 25.92
N THR A 193 -3.23 -4.02 25.77
CA THR A 193 -4.45 -4.63 26.31
C THR A 193 -4.72 -6.01 25.71
N SER A 194 -4.52 -6.15 24.39
CA SER A 194 -4.65 -7.45 23.70
C SER A 194 -3.66 -8.49 24.24
N LEU A 195 -2.45 -8.07 24.61
CA LEU A 195 -1.41 -8.94 25.14
C LEU A 195 -1.69 -9.42 26.58
N GLU A 196 -2.40 -8.62 27.38
CA GLU A 196 -2.86 -9.06 28.71
C GLU A 196 -3.82 -10.26 28.61
N SER A 197 -4.63 -10.31 27.55
CA SER A 197 -5.63 -11.36 27.31
C SER A 197 -5.05 -12.60 26.62
N ASP A 198 -4.12 -12.42 25.67
CA ASP A 198 -3.45 -13.52 24.98
C ASP A 198 -1.95 -13.27 24.78
N LYS A 199 -1.16 -13.81 25.72
CA LYS A 199 0.31 -13.71 25.72
C LYS A 199 0.99 -14.61 24.67
N LYS A 200 0.26 -15.50 24.00
CA LYS A 200 0.79 -16.46 23.01
C LYS A 200 0.55 -16.01 21.57
N ASN A 201 -0.05 -14.85 21.36
CA ASN A 201 -0.28 -14.31 20.03
C ASN A 201 0.98 -13.60 19.49
N GLN A 202 1.76 -14.31 18.66
CA GLN A 202 2.96 -13.77 18.00
C GLN A 202 2.68 -12.53 17.14
N TRP A 203 1.48 -12.42 16.57
CA TRP A 203 1.09 -11.29 15.73
C TRP A 203 0.95 -10.00 16.56
N THR A 204 0.47 -10.08 17.80
CA THR A 204 0.41 -8.93 18.71
C THR A 204 1.80 -8.35 18.98
N TYR A 205 2.80 -9.21 19.23
CA TYR A 205 4.19 -8.78 19.43
C TYR A 205 4.78 -8.14 18.16
N TYR A 206 4.47 -8.71 16.99
CA TYR A 206 4.88 -8.13 15.72
C TYR A 206 4.32 -6.70 15.56
N LEU A 207 3.01 -6.52 15.71
CA LEU A 207 2.34 -5.23 15.57
C LEU A 207 2.79 -4.22 16.64
N LEU A 208 3.03 -4.66 17.87
CA LEU A 208 3.49 -3.78 18.93
C LEU A 208 4.93 -3.33 18.67
N GLY A 209 5.76 -4.21 18.12
CA GLY A 209 7.08 -3.84 17.63
C GLY A 209 7.03 -2.83 16.47
N GLU A 210 6.11 -2.99 15.52
CA GLU A 210 5.88 -1.97 14.46
C GLU A 210 5.42 -0.64 15.07
N ALA A 211 4.47 -0.65 16.01
CA ALA A 211 3.99 0.56 16.69
C ALA A 211 5.10 1.29 17.43
N TYR A 212 5.99 0.56 18.12
CA TYR A 212 7.16 1.14 18.77
C TYR A 212 8.19 1.66 17.76
N TYR A 213 8.41 0.92 16.67
CA TYR A 213 9.37 1.30 15.64
C TYR A 213 8.99 2.63 14.98
N GLN A 214 7.71 2.81 14.65
CA GLN A 214 7.19 4.06 14.07
C GLN A 214 7.22 5.24 15.04
N GLN A 215 7.19 4.98 16.35
CA GLN A 215 7.35 5.99 17.40
C GLN A 215 8.83 6.30 17.71
N GLU A 216 9.78 5.75 16.95
CA GLU A 216 11.22 5.80 17.23
C GLU A 216 11.62 5.23 18.61
N LYS A 217 10.77 4.37 19.19
CA LYS A 217 11.01 3.63 20.43
C LYS A 217 11.75 2.32 20.11
N LEU A 218 12.93 2.44 19.51
CA LEU A 218 13.62 1.31 18.85
C LEU A 218 13.97 0.16 19.80
N ALA A 219 14.41 0.45 21.03
CA ALA A 219 14.71 -0.57 22.03
C ALA A 219 13.45 -1.38 22.40
N GLN A 220 12.30 -0.70 22.53
CA GLN A 220 11.03 -1.37 22.81
C GLN A 220 10.59 -2.22 21.62
N ALA A 221 10.76 -1.73 20.39
CA ALA A 221 10.47 -2.50 19.18
C ALA A 221 11.29 -3.81 19.12
N ILE A 222 12.60 -3.72 19.35
CA ILE A 222 13.52 -4.87 19.42
C ILE A 222 13.05 -5.87 20.47
N ASN A 223 12.72 -5.41 21.68
CA ASN A 223 12.25 -6.28 22.76
C ASN A 223 10.97 -7.01 22.40
N GLN A 224 9.99 -6.35 21.77
CA GLN A 224 8.74 -7.00 21.36
C GLN A 224 8.96 -8.02 20.26
N TRP A 225 9.76 -7.71 19.24
CA TRP A 225 10.06 -8.67 18.18
C TRP A 225 10.87 -9.87 18.69
N MET A 226 11.79 -9.66 19.64
CA MET A 226 12.48 -10.77 20.31
C MET A 226 11.49 -11.67 21.07
N ALA A 227 10.60 -11.09 21.89
CA ALA A 227 9.57 -11.85 22.59
C ALA A 227 8.63 -12.59 21.62
N GLY A 228 8.29 -11.98 20.48
CA GLY A 228 7.53 -12.63 19.41
C GLY A 228 8.26 -13.86 18.84
N LEU A 229 9.57 -13.80 18.65
CA LEU A 229 10.37 -14.93 18.13
C LEU A 229 10.55 -16.06 19.15
N GLU A 230 10.39 -15.80 20.45
CA GLU A 230 10.35 -16.86 21.48
C GLU A 230 9.12 -17.77 21.31
N LEU A 231 8.04 -17.28 20.67
CA LEU A 231 6.83 -18.06 20.38
C LEU A 231 6.95 -18.92 19.12
N GLY A 232 7.93 -18.66 18.24
CA GLY A 232 8.16 -19.43 17.02
C GLY A 232 8.92 -18.66 15.94
N PRO A 233 9.44 -19.37 14.91
CA PRO A 233 10.16 -18.72 13.82
C PRO A 233 9.22 -17.87 12.96
N SER A 234 9.60 -16.61 12.72
CA SER A 234 8.91 -15.72 11.78
C SER A 234 9.94 -14.91 11.00
N ARG A 235 10.04 -15.15 9.69
CA ARG A 235 10.96 -14.40 8.81
C ARG A 235 10.67 -12.91 8.85
N GLN A 236 9.39 -12.53 8.85
CA GLN A 236 8.97 -11.12 8.91
C GLN A 236 9.48 -10.43 10.19
N ILE A 237 9.35 -11.10 11.35
CA ILE A 237 9.85 -10.55 12.62
C ILE A 237 11.38 -10.50 12.61
N SER A 238 12.05 -11.55 12.10
CA SER A 238 13.52 -11.57 11.97
C SER A 238 14.05 -10.44 11.11
N ASP A 239 13.47 -10.21 9.92
CA ASP A 239 13.89 -9.15 9.00
C ASP A 239 13.73 -7.76 9.65
N ARG A 240 12.63 -7.54 10.39
CA ARG A 240 12.39 -6.31 11.16
C ARG A 240 13.37 -6.13 12.31
N LEU A 241 13.61 -7.20 13.07
CA LEU A 241 14.55 -7.20 14.19
C LEU A 241 15.97 -6.90 13.72
N GLU A 242 16.42 -7.51 12.62
CA GLU A 242 17.72 -7.25 12.02
C GLU A 242 17.85 -5.79 11.56
N LYS A 243 16.81 -5.25 10.89
CA LYS A 243 16.77 -3.84 10.51
C LYS A 243 16.92 -2.94 11.74
N ALA A 244 16.12 -3.16 12.77
CA ALA A 244 16.19 -2.35 13.98
C ALA A 244 17.51 -2.50 14.75
N ARG A 245 18.14 -3.67 14.76
CA ARG A 245 19.46 -3.85 15.38
C ARG A 245 20.55 -3.06 14.66
N ARG A 246 20.53 -3.04 13.32
CA ARG A 246 21.45 -2.20 12.52
C ARG A 246 21.26 -0.72 12.84
N GLU A 247 20.01 -0.28 13.04
CA GLU A 247 19.71 1.10 13.46
C GLU A 247 20.14 1.37 14.92
N ALA A 248 19.89 0.44 15.84
CA ALA A 248 20.10 0.63 17.28
C ALA A 248 21.58 0.74 17.67
N GLY A 249 22.48 0.10 16.92
CA GLY A 249 23.93 0.26 17.10
C GLY A 249 24.39 1.72 17.01
N THR A 250 23.60 2.59 16.38
CA THR A 250 23.86 4.02 16.23
C THR A 250 22.88 4.88 17.05
N HIS A 251 21.64 4.41 17.29
CA HIS A 251 20.52 5.23 17.79
C HIS A 251 20.53 5.58 19.28
N ASN A 252 21.05 4.69 20.14
CA ASN A 252 20.92 4.85 21.60
C ASN A 252 21.75 6.01 22.18
N GLU A 253 22.72 6.53 21.42
CA GLU A 253 23.57 7.66 21.81
C GLU A 253 23.20 8.97 21.10
N LEU A 254 22.14 9.00 20.29
CA LEU A 254 21.78 10.18 19.53
C LEU A 254 20.97 11.16 20.38
N ALA A 255 21.41 12.41 20.38
CA ALA A 255 20.62 13.53 20.86
C ALA A 255 19.41 13.78 19.95
N VAL A 256 18.37 14.41 20.51
CA VAL A 256 17.09 14.62 19.84
C VAL A 256 16.78 16.11 19.73
N LEU A 257 16.36 16.54 18.54
CA LEU A 257 15.63 17.80 18.32
C LEU A 257 14.20 17.44 17.89
N GLN A 258 13.23 18.25 18.30
CA GLN A 258 11.83 18.04 17.96
C GLN A 258 11.19 19.34 17.50
N SER A 259 10.24 19.20 16.59
CA SER A 259 9.38 20.24 16.03
C SER A 259 7.98 19.64 15.84
N PRO A 260 6.95 20.43 15.50
CA PRO A 260 5.60 19.91 15.32
C PRO A 260 5.52 18.71 14.35
N HIS A 261 6.29 18.72 13.25
CA HIS A 261 6.20 17.70 12.20
C HIS A 261 7.41 16.76 12.15
N PHE A 262 8.48 17.02 12.90
CA PHE A 262 9.69 16.20 12.83
C PHE A 262 10.29 15.85 14.19
N ILE A 263 10.84 14.64 14.28
CA ILE A 263 11.79 14.22 15.31
C ILE A 263 13.12 13.97 14.62
N LEU A 264 14.12 14.81 14.92
CA LEU A 264 15.46 14.70 14.36
C LEU A 264 16.42 14.10 15.39
N ARG A 265 17.15 13.07 14.98
CA ARG A 265 18.20 12.43 15.78
C ARG A 265 19.57 12.68 15.18
N TYR A 266 20.52 13.06 16.03
CA TYR A 266 21.89 13.37 15.63
C TYR A 266 22.89 12.95 16.70
N ASN A 267 24.12 12.69 16.29
CA ASN A 267 25.20 12.37 17.22
C ASN A 267 25.77 13.69 17.77
N ASP A 268 25.62 13.97 19.06
CA ASP A 268 26.07 15.23 19.66
C ASP A 268 27.61 15.39 19.72
N LYS A 269 28.34 14.29 19.56
CA LYS A 269 29.81 14.27 19.46
C LYS A 269 30.33 14.36 18.03
N ALA A 270 29.55 13.90 17.05
CA ALA A 270 29.99 13.79 15.65
C ALA A 270 29.26 14.75 14.69
N SER A 271 28.13 15.31 15.08
CA SER A 271 27.31 16.23 14.29
C SER A 271 27.07 17.51 15.08
N ASP A 272 27.18 18.65 14.42
CA ASP A 272 26.92 19.95 15.05
C ASP A 272 25.42 20.10 15.36
N ARG A 273 25.08 20.35 16.64
CA ARG A 273 23.71 20.66 17.06
C ARG A 273 23.12 21.82 16.25
N ARG A 274 23.93 22.82 15.91
CA ARG A 274 23.53 23.94 15.07
C ARG A 274 23.08 23.47 13.69
N LEU A 275 23.87 22.61 13.04
CA LEU A 275 23.50 22.02 11.75
C LEU A 275 22.19 21.22 11.87
N GLY A 276 22.03 20.45 12.96
CA GLY A 276 20.78 19.75 13.24
C GLY A 276 19.56 20.68 13.34
N GLN A 277 19.71 21.83 13.99
CA GLN A 277 18.65 22.84 14.07
C GLN A 277 18.38 23.49 12.70
N GLU A 278 19.42 23.85 11.93
CA GLU A 278 19.25 24.43 10.59
C GLU A 278 18.52 23.45 9.64
N ILE A 279 18.83 22.15 9.71
CA ILE A 279 18.12 21.11 8.95
C ILE A 279 16.66 21.02 9.41
N LEU A 280 16.41 21.02 10.72
CA LEU A 280 15.06 20.94 11.28
C LEU A 280 14.18 22.12 10.84
N ASP A 281 14.71 23.34 10.94
CA ASP A 281 14.01 24.57 10.53
C ASP A 281 13.73 24.54 9.02
N THR A 282 14.71 24.09 8.21
CA THR A 282 14.53 23.93 6.76
C THR A 282 13.43 22.92 6.43
N LEU A 283 13.35 21.81 7.16
CA LEU A 283 12.33 20.79 6.94
C LEU A 283 10.93 21.29 7.30
N GLU A 284 10.77 22.08 8.36
CA GLU A 284 9.50 22.71 8.72
C GLU A 284 9.03 23.71 7.64
N ASP A 285 9.95 24.53 7.11
CA ASP A 285 9.65 25.41 5.97
C ASP A 285 9.20 24.61 4.74
N LEU A 286 9.94 23.55 4.40
CA LEU A 286 9.61 22.67 3.28
C LEU A 286 8.27 21.95 3.50
N TYR A 287 7.97 21.48 4.71
CA TYR A 287 6.72 20.82 5.05
C TYR A 287 5.53 21.74 4.78
N ASN A 288 5.62 23.00 5.17
CA ASN A 288 4.59 24.00 4.89
C ASN A 288 4.41 24.26 3.40
N HIS A 289 5.51 24.24 2.63
CA HIS A 289 5.47 24.41 1.18
C HIS A 289 4.82 23.20 0.49
N LEU A 290 5.30 22.00 0.79
CA LEU A 290 4.79 20.74 0.23
C LEU A 290 3.34 20.48 0.64
N SER A 291 2.91 20.87 1.84
CA SER A 291 1.49 20.80 2.24
C SER A 291 0.57 21.67 1.38
N ARG A 292 1.09 22.77 0.80
CA ARG A 292 0.33 23.60 -0.15
C ARG A 292 0.40 23.06 -1.57
N ASP A 293 1.52 22.48 -1.96
CA ASP A 293 1.76 22.05 -3.33
C ASP A 293 1.28 20.63 -3.64
N LEU A 294 1.30 19.71 -2.66
CA LEU A 294 1.09 18.29 -2.88
C LEU A 294 -0.23 17.76 -2.34
N THR A 295 -0.57 17.97 -1.07
CA THR A 295 -1.83 17.45 -0.52
C THR A 295 -2.18 18.10 0.81
N SER A 296 -3.47 18.10 1.13
CA SER A 296 -3.99 18.43 2.46
C SER A 296 -3.76 17.32 3.50
N LEU A 297 -3.46 16.09 3.07
CA LEU A 297 -3.20 14.94 3.93
C LEU A 297 -1.70 14.78 4.15
N ALA A 298 -1.15 15.75 4.88
CA ALA A 298 0.28 15.77 5.20
C ALA A 298 0.65 14.60 6.16
N PRO A 299 1.89 14.11 6.09
CA PRO A 299 2.33 13.00 6.93
C PRO A 299 2.27 13.39 8.40
N ALA A 300 2.06 12.38 9.26
CA ALA A 300 2.32 12.51 10.69
C ALA A 300 3.80 12.84 10.95
N THR A 301 4.22 12.90 12.21
CA THR A 301 5.60 13.22 12.58
C THR A 301 6.62 12.34 11.82
N VAL A 302 7.49 12.98 11.03
CA VAL A 302 8.51 12.30 10.21
C VAL A 302 9.81 12.21 11.00
N ALA A 303 10.37 11.01 11.10
CA ALA A 303 11.67 10.80 11.72
C ALA A 303 12.81 11.19 10.76
N VAL A 304 13.77 11.97 11.27
CA VAL A 304 14.97 12.41 10.55
C VAL A 304 16.19 11.90 11.30
N ILE A 305 17.14 11.28 10.61
CA ILE A 305 18.34 10.73 11.25
C ILE A 305 19.58 11.23 10.52
N LEU A 306 20.45 11.89 11.29
CA LEU A 306 21.73 12.41 10.81
C LEU A 306 22.82 11.37 11.00
N TYR A 307 23.49 10.98 9.91
CA TYR A 307 24.55 9.97 9.92
C TYR A 307 25.91 10.54 9.55
N PRO A 308 26.97 10.24 10.32
CA PRO A 308 28.32 10.37 9.82
C PRO A 308 28.58 9.27 8.76
N ASP A 309 29.15 9.65 7.60
CA ASP A 309 29.26 8.87 6.35
C ASP A 309 29.26 7.34 6.43
N GLN A 310 30.16 6.75 7.22
CA GLN A 310 30.40 5.31 7.17
C GLN A 310 29.18 4.52 7.64
N THR A 311 28.45 5.07 8.60
CA THR A 311 27.23 4.48 9.16
C THR A 311 26.02 4.63 8.23
N TYR A 312 26.02 5.64 7.36
CA TYR A 312 24.93 5.88 6.41
C TYR A 312 24.81 4.73 5.41
N PHE A 313 25.91 4.28 4.82
CA PHE A 313 25.90 3.21 3.81
C PHE A 313 25.54 1.85 4.40
N ASP A 314 26.11 1.50 5.55
CA ASP A 314 25.87 0.21 6.20
C ASP A 314 24.39 0.02 6.58
N ILE A 315 23.71 1.11 6.95
CA ILE A 315 22.31 1.08 7.39
C ILE A 315 21.35 1.18 6.21
N THR A 316 21.57 2.13 5.30
CA THR A 316 20.65 2.38 4.18
C THR A 316 20.80 1.37 3.06
N GLN A 317 21.97 0.75 2.93
CA GLN A 317 22.37 -0.04 1.75
C GLN A 317 22.21 0.76 0.44
N ALA A 318 22.11 2.09 0.53
CA ALA A 318 21.91 2.95 -0.62
C ALA A 318 23.25 3.21 -1.32
N PRO A 319 23.26 3.41 -2.66
CA PRO A 319 24.46 3.74 -3.38
C PRO A 319 25.15 5.02 -2.87
N SER A 320 26.47 5.09 -3.03
CA SER A 320 27.33 6.20 -2.54
C SER A 320 26.98 7.59 -3.06
N TRP A 321 26.22 7.68 -4.16
CA TRP A 321 25.81 8.94 -4.78
C TRP A 321 24.50 9.50 -4.23
N THR A 322 23.80 8.79 -3.34
CA THR A 322 22.54 9.26 -2.75
C THR A 322 22.82 10.29 -1.64
N GLY A 323 22.36 11.53 -1.85
CA GLY A 323 22.63 12.64 -0.93
C GLY A 323 21.75 12.65 0.33
N ALA A 324 20.60 12.01 0.29
CA ALA A 324 19.73 11.61 1.40
C ALA A 324 18.81 10.49 0.89
N VAL A 325 18.13 9.78 1.78
CA VAL A 325 17.18 8.71 1.41
C VAL A 325 15.98 8.72 2.35
N PHE A 326 14.79 8.52 1.78
CA PHE A 326 13.56 8.18 2.48
C PHE A 326 13.29 6.67 2.45
N ASP A 327 13.35 6.00 3.61
CA ASP A 327 13.01 4.57 3.77
C ASP A 327 11.84 4.35 4.77
N GLY A 328 10.99 5.37 4.90
CA GLY A 328 10.06 5.57 6.02
C GLY A 328 10.61 6.57 7.05
N LYS A 329 11.89 6.89 6.98
CA LYS A 329 12.58 7.95 7.72
C LYS A 329 13.45 8.73 6.74
N ILE A 330 13.67 10.02 6.98
CA ILE A 330 14.62 10.81 6.19
C ILE A 330 16.01 10.61 6.79
N ARG A 331 16.95 10.11 6.00
CA ARG A 331 18.33 9.88 6.44
C ARG A 331 19.27 10.82 5.71
N VAL A 332 20.05 11.58 6.47
CA VAL A 332 20.92 12.63 5.93
C VAL A 332 22.37 12.36 6.32
N PRO A 333 23.28 12.12 5.37
CA PRO A 333 24.71 12.07 5.63
C PRO A 333 25.22 13.47 5.96
N THR A 334 25.94 13.63 7.07
CA THR A 334 26.40 14.95 7.56
C THR A 334 27.86 15.28 7.27
N ARG A 335 28.65 14.36 6.70
CA ARG A 335 30.07 14.64 6.46
C ARG A 335 30.24 15.78 5.46
N GLY A 336 31.10 16.72 5.82
CA GLY A 336 31.41 17.86 4.97
C GLY A 336 30.32 18.93 4.96
N LEU A 337 29.20 18.73 5.67
CA LEU A 337 28.20 19.77 5.85
C LEU A 337 28.62 20.72 6.98
N THR A 338 28.65 22.01 6.67
CA THR A 338 28.89 23.10 7.62
C THR A 338 27.65 23.98 7.84
N GLY A 339 26.57 23.69 7.11
CA GLY A 339 25.29 24.36 7.15
C GLY A 339 24.37 23.82 6.06
N VAL A 340 23.12 24.30 6.03
CA VAL A 340 22.17 23.93 4.97
C VAL A 340 22.45 24.74 3.70
N THR A 341 22.92 24.06 2.66
CA THR A 341 23.12 24.65 1.32
C THR A 341 21.83 24.55 0.49
N ASP A 342 21.73 25.33 -0.59
CA ASP A 342 20.62 25.19 -1.57
C ASP A 342 20.53 23.77 -2.12
N ARG A 343 21.68 23.11 -2.31
CA ARG A 343 21.74 21.73 -2.77
C ARG A 343 21.15 20.77 -1.74
N LEU A 344 21.50 20.91 -0.47
CA LEU A 344 20.93 20.09 0.60
C LEU A 344 19.43 20.34 0.76
N ARG A 345 19.00 21.61 0.73
CA ARG A 345 17.58 21.98 0.78
C ARG A 345 16.78 21.30 -0.35
N ALA A 346 17.31 21.30 -1.56
CA ALA A 346 16.69 20.64 -2.70
C ALA A 346 16.56 19.11 -2.49
N ILE A 347 17.62 18.46 -1.99
CA ILE A 347 17.60 17.04 -1.63
C ILE A 347 16.57 16.75 -0.53
N LEU A 348 16.52 17.58 0.52
CA LEU A 348 15.52 17.43 1.59
C LEU A 348 14.09 17.60 1.06
N ALA A 349 13.86 18.49 0.09
CA ALA A 349 12.56 18.65 -0.55
C ALA A 349 12.15 17.38 -1.34
N HIS A 350 13.11 16.75 -2.02
CA HIS A 350 12.92 15.48 -2.72
C HIS A 350 12.50 14.37 -1.74
N GLU A 351 13.29 14.13 -0.69
CA GLU A 351 12.99 13.07 0.29
C GLU A 351 11.70 13.34 1.06
N LEU A 352 11.39 14.61 1.36
CA LEU A 352 10.15 14.98 2.02
C LEU A 352 8.94 14.75 1.10
N ALA A 353 9.06 14.99 -0.21
CA ALA A 353 7.99 14.68 -1.16
C ALA A 353 7.60 13.20 -1.14
N HIS A 354 8.58 12.30 -1.06
CA HIS A 354 8.33 10.87 -0.87
C HIS A 354 7.52 10.58 0.39
N SER A 355 7.80 11.26 1.50
CA SER A 355 7.03 11.08 2.75
C SER A 355 5.57 11.50 2.61
N PHE A 356 5.27 12.58 1.87
CA PHE A 356 3.90 13.03 1.59
C PHE A 356 3.13 12.04 0.72
N ILE A 357 3.80 11.43 -0.26
CA ILE A 357 3.16 10.44 -1.13
C ILE A 357 2.96 9.12 -0.37
N ALA A 358 3.94 8.72 0.44
CA ALA A 358 3.89 7.50 1.23
C ALA A 358 2.85 7.53 2.36
N SER A 359 2.45 8.71 2.84
CA SER A 359 1.39 8.85 3.86
C SER A 359 -0.02 8.72 3.29
N LEU A 360 -0.19 8.65 1.96
CA LEU A 360 -1.51 8.52 1.36
C LEU A 360 -2.05 7.09 1.54
N PRO A 361 -3.32 6.92 1.96
CA PRO A 361 -3.94 5.60 2.20
C PRO A 361 -4.23 4.80 0.92
N GLY A 362 -4.17 5.43 -0.26
CA GLY A 362 -4.47 4.80 -1.55
C GLY A 362 -3.54 3.62 -1.90
N ARG A 363 -3.94 2.80 -2.88
CA ARG A 363 -3.27 1.54 -3.29
C ARG A 363 -1.91 1.68 -3.99
N GLY A 364 -1.12 2.67 -3.59
CA GLY A 364 0.21 2.96 -4.12
C GLY A 364 0.20 3.91 -5.33
N SER A 365 1.27 4.71 -5.44
CA SER A 365 1.57 5.54 -6.61
C SER A 365 2.62 4.84 -7.48
N PRO A 366 2.54 4.88 -8.82
CA PRO A 366 3.60 4.36 -9.66
C PRO A 366 4.90 5.17 -9.46
N ILE A 367 6.05 4.50 -9.46
CA ILE A 367 7.35 5.10 -9.15
C ILE A 367 7.68 6.27 -10.09
N TRP A 368 7.36 6.21 -11.39
CA TRP A 368 7.58 7.35 -12.28
C TRP A 368 6.91 8.64 -11.81
N PHE A 369 5.70 8.54 -11.23
CA PHE A 369 5.00 9.70 -10.74
C PHE A 369 5.61 10.20 -9.43
N GLN A 370 6.00 9.27 -8.53
CA GLN A 370 6.67 9.62 -7.28
C GLN A 370 7.99 10.36 -7.53
N GLU A 371 8.85 9.78 -8.37
CA GLU A 371 10.15 10.36 -8.70
C GLU A 371 10.02 11.63 -9.54
N GLY A 372 9.04 11.70 -10.44
CA GLY A 372 8.77 12.91 -11.21
C GLY A 372 8.33 14.07 -10.32
N VAL A 373 7.42 13.82 -9.37
CA VAL A 373 6.97 14.83 -8.40
C VAL A 373 8.11 15.23 -7.46
N ALA A 374 8.86 14.27 -6.91
CA ALA A 374 9.98 14.55 -6.01
C ALA A 374 11.08 15.38 -6.69
N GLN A 375 11.43 15.06 -7.95
CA GLN A 375 12.36 15.87 -8.75
C GLN A 375 11.82 17.27 -9.07
N LEU A 376 10.52 17.41 -9.32
CA LEU A 376 9.90 18.72 -9.52
C LEU A 376 9.97 19.59 -8.25
N GLN A 377 9.79 18.99 -7.06
CA GLN A 377 9.93 19.67 -5.76
C GLN A 377 11.39 19.99 -5.40
N GLU A 378 12.35 19.19 -5.89
CA GLU A 378 13.79 19.51 -5.86
C GLU A 378 14.13 20.76 -6.71
N GLY A 379 13.23 21.18 -7.60
CA GLY A 379 13.46 22.28 -8.55
C GLY A 379 14.25 21.86 -9.80
N LYS A 380 14.34 20.55 -10.08
CA LYS A 380 14.93 20.04 -11.33
C LYS A 380 14.04 20.36 -12.53
N SER A 381 14.64 20.29 -13.71
CA SER A 381 13.92 20.31 -14.98
C SER A 381 14.45 19.26 -15.95
N ALA A 382 13.55 18.65 -16.73
CA ALA A 382 13.93 17.71 -17.78
C ALA A 382 14.41 18.42 -19.07
N ALA A 383 14.53 19.75 -19.08
CA ALA A 383 14.98 20.52 -20.25
C ALA A 383 16.30 20.00 -20.86
N ASN A 384 17.27 19.61 -20.02
CA ASN A 384 18.54 19.07 -20.48
C ASN A 384 18.40 17.68 -21.15
N ALA A 385 17.42 16.88 -20.71
CA ALA A 385 17.14 15.56 -21.25
C ALA A 385 16.19 15.58 -22.45
N ARG A 386 15.48 16.70 -22.71
CA ARG A 386 14.43 16.77 -23.74
C ARG A 386 14.89 16.32 -25.12
N LYS A 387 16.12 16.68 -25.54
CA LYS A 387 16.68 16.23 -26.83
C LYS A 387 16.86 14.71 -26.90
N LEU A 388 17.36 14.10 -25.83
CA LEU A 388 17.53 12.65 -25.73
C LEU A 388 16.17 11.96 -25.73
N LEU A 389 15.21 12.43 -24.91
CA LEU A 389 13.87 11.86 -24.85
C LEU A 389 13.13 11.97 -26.19
N ALA A 390 13.26 13.10 -26.90
CA ALA A 390 12.71 13.27 -28.24
C ALA A 390 13.31 12.29 -29.26
N GLN A 391 14.61 11.99 -29.14
CA GLN A 391 15.27 10.98 -29.97
C GLN A 391 14.74 9.58 -29.64
N LEU A 392 14.73 9.20 -28.36
CA LEU A 392 14.22 7.90 -27.91
C LEU A 392 12.77 7.70 -28.32
N GLN A 393 11.94 8.74 -28.30
CA GLN A 393 10.57 8.67 -28.79
C GLN A 393 10.50 8.38 -30.29
N ARG A 394 11.31 9.05 -31.12
CA ARG A 394 11.34 8.81 -32.57
C ARG A 394 11.82 7.40 -32.91
N GLU A 395 12.69 6.84 -32.08
CA GLU A 395 13.21 5.48 -32.22
C GLU A 395 12.33 4.42 -31.54
N ASN A 396 11.23 4.83 -30.88
CA ASN A 396 10.35 3.96 -30.10
C ASN A 396 11.08 3.18 -28.99
N HIS A 397 12.04 3.87 -28.34
CA HIS A 397 12.88 3.36 -27.26
C HIS A 397 12.53 3.95 -25.88
N LEU A 398 11.53 4.83 -25.77
CA LEU A 398 11.03 5.26 -24.46
C LEU A 398 10.45 4.08 -23.68
N THR A 399 10.62 4.10 -22.37
CA THR A 399 10.00 3.11 -21.49
C THR A 399 8.53 3.48 -21.27
N PRO A 400 7.58 2.59 -21.56
CA PRO A 400 6.18 2.87 -21.26
C PRO A 400 5.96 3.15 -19.77
N LEU A 401 5.16 4.14 -19.41
CA LEU A 401 4.90 4.55 -18.01
C LEU A 401 4.33 3.39 -17.18
N LYS A 402 3.58 2.48 -17.81
CA LYS A 402 3.08 1.25 -17.16
C LYS A 402 4.19 0.28 -16.72
N ASN A 403 5.38 0.37 -17.32
CA ASN A 403 6.56 -0.41 -16.97
C ASN A 403 7.47 0.32 -15.97
N LEU A 404 7.26 1.62 -15.74
CA LEU A 404 7.95 2.44 -14.73
C LEU A 404 7.16 2.53 -13.41
N ARG A 405 6.40 1.48 -13.09
CA ARG A 405 5.60 1.42 -11.85
C ARG A 405 6.41 0.90 -10.66
N ASP A 406 7.43 0.10 -10.94
CA ASP A 406 8.25 -0.58 -9.95
C ASP A 406 9.59 0.15 -9.72
N SER A 407 10.35 -0.30 -8.71
CA SER A 407 11.60 0.32 -8.29
C SER A 407 12.65 0.40 -9.41
N PHE A 408 13.30 1.55 -9.52
CA PHE A 408 14.41 1.78 -10.46
C PHE A 408 15.74 1.17 -10.01
N MET A 409 15.82 0.64 -8.78
CA MET A 409 17.06 0.13 -8.19
C MET A 409 17.63 -1.11 -8.90
N GLY A 410 16.81 -1.82 -9.68
CA GLY A 410 17.25 -2.97 -10.49
C GLY A 410 17.78 -2.59 -11.88
N LEU A 411 17.70 -1.32 -12.28
CA LEU A 411 18.12 -0.85 -13.59
C LEU A 411 19.63 -0.56 -13.63
N SER A 412 20.23 -0.65 -14.82
CA SER A 412 21.59 -0.14 -15.02
C SER A 412 21.61 1.39 -14.79
N PRO A 413 22.77 1.98 -14.43
CA PRO A 413 22.86 3.42 -14.20
C PRO A 413 22.32 4.28 -15.35
N ASP A 414 22.58 3.89 -16.60
CA ASP A 414 22.11 4.60 -17.79
C ASP A 414 20.57 4.52 -17.93
N LEU A 415 20.00 3.32 -17.75
CA LEU A 415 18.55 3.12 -17.82
C LEU A 415 17.83 3.81 -16.66
N ALA A 416 18.41 3.81 -15.46
CA ALA A 416 17.88 4.55 -14.33
C ALA A 416 17.86 6.06 -14.63
N GLY A 417 18.96 6.60 -15.17
CA GLY A 417 19.04 8.01 -15.58
C GLY A 417 17.95 8.41 -16.58
N ILE A 418 17.68 7.54 -17.56
CA ILE A 418 16.58 7.73 -18.53
C ILE A 418 15.22 7.66 -17.83
N ALA A 419 14.98 6.66 -16.97
CA ALA A 419 13.72 6.52 -16.24
C ALA A 419 13.41 7.74 -15.36
N TYR A 420 14.41 8.31 -14.66
CA TYR A 420 14.25 9.56 -13.91
C TYR A 420 13.92 10.75 -14.83
N ALA A 421 14.56 10.84 -15.99
CA ALA A 421 14.30 11.90 -16.96
C ALA A 421 12.90 11.79 -17.60
N GLU A 422 12.46 10.58 -17.96
CA GLU A 422 11.12 10.29 -18.44
C GLU A 422 10.07 10.69 -17.39
N SER A 423 10.30 10.28 -16.15
CA SER A 423 9.45 10.59 -14.99
C SER A 423 9.27 12.08 -14.78
N LEU A 424 10.37 12.84 -14.72
CA LEU A 424 10.32 14.30 -14.55
C LEU A 424 9.67 14.97 -15.75
N SER A 425 10.01 14.57 -16.98
CA SER A 425 9.44 15.15 -18.19
C SER A 425 7.93 14.93 -18.27
N ALA A 426 7.44 13.75 -17.91
CA ALA A 426 6.01 13.46 -17.88
C ALA A 426 5.30 14.34 -16.82
N VAL A 427 5.85 14.48 -15.61
CA VAL A 427 5.25 15.33 -14.57
C VAL A 427 5.31 16.82 -14.92
N GLU A 428 6.38 17.29 -15.56
CA GLU A 428 6.47 18.66 -16.10
C GLU A 428 5.40 18.90 -17.17
N TYR A 429 5.18 17.94 -18.08
CA TYR A 429 4.13 18.01 -19.09
C TYR A 429 2.73 18.02 -18.45
N LEU A 430 2.50 17.20 -17.41
CA LEU A 430 1.25 17.25 -16.63
C LEU A 430 1.05 18.65 -16.04
N ALA A 431 2.07 19.22 -15.41
CA ALA A 431 1.99 20.56 -14.83
C ALA A 431 1.81 21.66 -15.89
N SER A 432 2.38 21.51 -17.09
CA SER A 432 2.23 22.50 -18.17
C SER A 432 0.83 22.46 -18.81
N GLN A 433 0.24 21.27 -18.97
CA GLN A 433 -1.07 21.10 -19.62
C GLN A 433 -2.24 21.35 -18.67
N PHE A 434 -2.13 20.92 -17.41
CA PHE A 434 -3.24 20.94 -16.44
C PHE A 434 -3.01 21.89 -15.27
N GLY A 435 -1.84 22.54 -15.21
CA GLY A 435 -1.42 23.38 -14.11
C GLY A 435 -0.87 22.57 -12.92
N ARG A 436 0.00 23.20 -12.12
CA ARG A 436 0.52 22.60 -10.88
C ARG A 436 -0.57 22.10 -9.91
N PRO A 437 -1.73 22.76 -9.74
CA PRO A 437 -2.81 22.24 -8.89
C PRO A 437 -3.34 20.87 -9.30
N ALA A 438 -3.14 20.42 -10.54
CA ALA A 438 -3.57 19.10 -10.98
C ALA A 438 -2.82 17.96 -10.26
N ILE A 439 -1.53 18.17 -9.95
CA ILE A 439 -0.73 17.22 -9.15
C ILE A 439 -1.35 17.10 -7.76
N ARG A 440 -1.67 18.23 -7.14
CA ARG A 440 -2.33 18.27 -5.84
C ARG A 440 -3.67 17.55 -5.85
N ASN A 441 -4.53 17.86 -6.81
CA ASN A 441 -5.86 17.24 -6.93
C ASN A 441 -5.76 15.72 -7.07
N LEU A 442 -4.77 15.23 -7.83
CA LEU A 442 -4.53 13.79 -7.98
C LEU A 442 -4.14 13.16 -6.65
N LEU A 443 -3.19 13.76 -5.92
CA LEU A 443 -2.75 13.26 -4.62
C LEU A 443 -3.86 13.36 -3.55
N ASP A 444 -4.67 14.43 -3.56
CA ASP A 444 -5.84 14.57 -2.67
C ASP A 444 -6.92 13.50 -2.97
N LEU A 445 -7.13 13.12 -4.25
CA LEU A 445 -8.01 12.01 -4.62
C LEU A 445 -7.45 10.65 -4.17
N MET A 446 -6.14 10.43 -4.30
CA MET A 446 -5.49 9.24 -3.73
C MET A 446 -5.64 9.20 -2.20
N GLY A 447 -5.59 10.38 -1.57
CA GLY A 447 -5.92 10.61 -0.18
C GLY A 447 -7.36 10.24 0.20
N GLN A 448 -8.28 10.37 -0.74
CA GLN A 448 -9.68 9.94 -0.64
C GLN A 448 -9.88 8.49 -1.10
N ASN A 449 -8.80 7.70 -1.10
CA ASN A 449 -8.81 6.27 -1.40
C ASN A 449 -9.10 5.90 -2.87
N TYR A 450 -8.88 6.82 -3.80
CA TYR A 450 -8.82 6.46 -5.21
C TYR A 450 -7.50 5.75 -5.50
N ASN A 451 -7.52 4.66 -6.26
CA ASN A 451 -6.29 4.15 -6.86
C ASN A 451 -5.75 5.18 -7.88
N PHE A 452 -4.46 5.09 -8.19
CA PHE A 452 -3.79 6.06 -9.05
C PHE A 452 -4.52 6.25 -10.40
N GLU A 453 -4.93 5.18 -11.07
CA GLU A 453 -5.58 5.24 -12.39
C GLU A 453 -6.93 5.97 -12.33
N ASN A 454 -7.72 5.71 -11.30
CA ASN A 454 -9.01 6.37 -11.08
C ASN A 454 -8.81 7.82 -10.66
N ALA A 455 -7.86 8.10 -9.76
CA ALA A 455 -7.52 9.47 -9.35
C ALA A 455 -7.07 10.30 -10.57
N PHE A 456 -6.20 9.74 -11.40
CA PHE A 456 -5.71 10.35 -12.64
C PHE A 456 -6.86 10.65 -13.61
N ARG A 457 -7.75 9.67 -13.84
CA ARG A 457 -8.91 9.85 -14.71
C ARG A 457 -9.88 10.89 -14.19
N THR A 458 -10.18 10.88 -12.89
CA THR A 458 -11.09 11.83 -12.27
C THR A 458 -10.50 13.25 -12.29
N ALA A 459 -9.22 13.41 -11.97
CA ALA A 459 -8.54 14.70 -11.94
C ALA A 459 -8.38 15.31 -13.34
N LEU A 460 -7.95 14.52 -14.33
CA LEU A 460 -7.52 15.03 -15.63
C LEU A 460 -8.52 14.76 -16.77
N GLN A 461 -9.62 14.05 -16.49
CA GLN A 461 -10.59 13.59 -17.49
C GLN A 461 -9.94 12.79 -18.63
N ARG A 462 -8.84 12.11 -18.32
CA ARG A 462 -8.03 11.30 -19.26
C ARG A 462 -7.47 10.07 -18.57
N SER A 463 -7.36 8.96 -19.29
CA SER A 463 -6.58 7.82 -18.81
C SER A 463 -5.07 8.11 -18.85
N VAL A 464 -4.30 7.36 -18.06
CA VAL A 464 -2.83 7.43 -18.06
C VAL A 464 -2.27 7.13 -19.46
N SER A 465 -2.88 6.22 -20.22
CA SER A 465 -2.45 5.87 -21.57
C SER A 465 -2.67 7.01 -22.58
N GLU A 466 -3.80 7.72 -22.50
CA GLU A 466 -4.07 8.88 -23.35
C GLU A 466 -3.15 10.05 -23.02
N PHE A 467 -2.85 10.23 -21.73
CA PHE A 467 -1.85 11.18 -21.27
C PHE A 467 -0.45 10.84 -21.78
N GLU A 468 -0.03 9.59 -21.66
CA GLU A 468 1.28 9.11 -22.11
C GLU A 468 1.46 9.36 -23.61
N SER A 469 0.46 9.02 -24.43
CA SER A 469 0.51 9.27 -25.87
C SER A 469 0.64 10.77 -26.20
N ALA A 470 -0.05 11.64 -25.46
CA ALA A 470 0.01 13.08 -25.67
C ALA A 470 1.37 13.67 -25.25
N TRP A 471 1.91 13.23 -24.12
CA TRP A 471 3.26 13.60 -23.66
C TRP A 471 4.34 13.16 -24.66
N GLN A 472 4.26 11.92 -25.14
CA GLN A 472 5.18 11.40 -26.15
C GLN A 472 5.14 12.20 -27.44
N GLN A 473 3.95 12.63 -27.89
CA GLN A 473 3.83 13.51 -29.05
C GLN A 473 4.47 14.89 -28.79
N ASP A 474 4.25 15.47 -27.61
CA ASP A 474 4.85 16.75 -27.21
C ASP A 474 6.38 16.72 -27.24
N LEU A 475 7.01 15.61 -26.82
CA LEU A 475 8.47 15.48 -26.88
C LEU A 475 9.06 15.69 -28.27
N THR A 476 8.29 15.42 -29.32
CA THR A 476 8.73 15.51 -30.73
C THR A 476 8.31 16.79 -31.44
N GLN A 477 7.54 17.66 -30.77
CA GLN A 477 7.24 19.03 -31.20
C GLN A 477 8.34 19.96 -30.71
#